data_AF-A0AAJ2GJK1-F1
#
_entry.id   AF-A0AAJ2GJK1-F1
#
_cell.length_a   1.000
_cell.length_b   1.000
_cell.length_c   1.000
_cell.angle_alpha   90.00
_cell.angle_beta   90.00
_cell.angle_gamma   90.00
#
_symmetry.space_group_name_H-M   'P 1'
#
loop_
_entity.id
_entity.type
_entity.pdbx_description
1 polymer ?
#
loop_
_entity_poly.entity_id
_entity_poly.type
_entity_poly.pdbx_seq_one_letter_code
_entity_poly.pdbx_strand_id
1 'polypeptide(L)'
;MRYLAMTASLGMVLGGCAPPSKPVGCPDPAAVAPASIGGASYVAGLTGRLSGPDRENVIAEAIAEIHRADPGMSADAITNVLIAADCPVAAAKPDHTESADRQRIGQFRAQVDQLLGS
;
A
#
# COMPACT_ATOMS: atom_id res chain seq x y z
N MET A 1 6.00 55.63 -20.21
CA MET A 1 6.39 54.22 -20.38
C MET A 1 7.56 53.94 -19.45
N ARG A 2 7.37 53.12 -18.41
CA ARG A 2 8.43 52.75 -17.46
C ARG A 2 8.82 51.29 -17.75
N TYR A 3 9.98 51.11 -18.37
CA TYR A 3 10.68 49.84 -18.38
C TYR A 3 11.31 49.63 -17.00
N LEU A 4 10.99 48.51 -16.35
CA LEU A 4 11.74 47.99 -15.23
C LEU A 4 12.07 46.53 -15.54
N ALA A 5 13.33 46.30 -15.86
CA ALA A 5 13.99 45.01 -15.83
C ALA A 5 14.86 44.93 -14.57
N MET A 6 15.24 43.70 -14.18
CA MET A 6 16.09 43.31 -13.04
C MET A 6 15.36 43.36 -11.66
N THR A 7 15.33 42.32 -10.84
CA THR A 7 16.28 41.21 -10.61
C THR A 7 15.60 39.97 -10.03
N ALA A 8 16.22 38.83 -10.32
CA ALA A 8 16.01 37.51 -9.76
C ALA A 8 15.65 37.44 -8.27
N SER A 9 14.69 36.58 -7.97
CA SER A 9 14.74 35.68 -6.81
C SER A 9 14.14 34.35 -7.26
N LEU A 10 15.02 33.45 -7.72
CA LEU A 10 14.75 32.01 -7.69
C LEU A 10 14.47 31.64 -6.23
N GLY A 11 13.19 31.66 -5.85
CA GLY A 11 12.72 30.98 -4.67
C GLY A 11 12.70 29.49 -4.97
N MET A 12 13.85 28.84 -4.80
CA MET A 12 13.95 27.41 -4.52
C MET A 12 13.01 27.09 -3.35
N VAL A 13 11.76 26.75 -3.65
CA VAL A 13 10.94 26.01 -2.71
C VAL A 13 11.48 24.59 -2.79
N LEU A 14 12.43 24.34 -1.89
CA LEU A 14 12.88 23.03 -1.46
C LEU A 14 11.73 22.04 -1.63
N GLY A 15 11.90 21.13 -2.58
CA GLY A 15 11.15 19.89 -2.63
C GLY A 15 11.38 19.17 -1.32
N GLY A 16 10.54 19.46 -0.34
CA GLY A 16 10.32 18.57 0.77
C GLY A 16 9.75 17.32 0.13
N CYS A 17 10.60 16.30 -0.04
CA CYS A 17 10.13 14.93 -0.03
C CYS A 17 9.48 14.73 1.34
N ALA A 18 8.22 15.13 1.45
CA ALA A 18 7.35 14.61 2.48
C ALA A 18 7.51 13.09 2.37
N PRO A 19 7.86 12.37 3.45
CA PRO A 19 7.73 10.93 3.43
C PRO A 19 6.31 10.66 2.94
N PRO A 20 6.09 9.76 1.97
CA PRO A 20 4.74 9.46 1.49
C PRO A 20 3.90 9.19 2.73
N SER A 21 2.96 10.09 3.00
CA SER A 21 2.07 9.96 4.15
C SER A 21 1.46 8.58 4.05
N LYS A 22 1.69 7.71 5.06
CA LYS A 22 1.03 6.40 5.08
C LYS A 22 -0.48 6.67 4.91
N PRO A 23 -1.15 6.02 3.95
CA PRO A 23 -2.58 6.22 3.77
C PRO A 23 -3.30 5.91 5.08
N VAL A 24 -4.34 6.68 5.38
CA VAL A 24 -5.06 6.54 6.64
C VAL A 24 -5.75 5.17 6.67
N GLY A 25 -5.57 4.42 7.76
CA GLY A 25 -6.13 3.07 7.92
C GLY A 25 -5.23 1.93 7.45
N CYS A 26 -3.99 2.23 7.03
CA CYS A 26 -3.02 1.21 6.68
C CYS A 26 -2.45 0.50 7.92
N PRO A 27 -2.55 -0.83 8.01
CA PRO A 27 -1.88 -1.59 9.05
C PRO A 27 -0.37 -1.48 8.92
N ASP A 28 0.34 -1.58 10.04
CA ASP A 28 1.80 -1.57 10.03
C ASP A 28 2.35 -2.92 9.57
N PRO A 29 3.16 -2.99 8.49
CA PRO A 29 3.69 -4.25 7.96
C PRO A 29 4.38 -5.12 9.00
N ALA A 30 5.14 -4.50 9.92
CA ALA A 30 5.86 -5.21 10.98
C ALA A 30 4.93 -5.76 12.08
N ALA A 31 3.73 -5.22 12.23
CA ALA A 31 2.74 -5.67 13.20
C ALA A 31 1.84 -6.79 12.65
N VAL A 32 1.61 -6.83 11.33
CA VAL A 32 0.66 -7.77 10.72
C VAL A 32 1.32 -8.94 10.00
N ALA A 33 2.58 -8.83 9.59
CA ALA A 33 3.31 -9.93 8.97
C ALA A 33 4.17 -10.67 10.01
N PRO A 34 3.77 -11.89 10.43
CA PRO A 34 4.58 -12.69 11.34
C PRO A 34 5.89 -13.14 10.66
N ALA A 35 6.88 -13.49 11.48
CA ALA A 35 8.15 -14.01 10.98
C ALA A 35 7.97 -15.30 10.15
N SER A 36 6.93 -16.09 10.44
CA SER A 36 6.57 -17.32 9.72
C SER A 36 6.39 -17.13 8.21
N ILE A 37 5.90 -15.96 7.79
CA ILE A 37 5.69 -15.63 6.37
C ILE A 37 6.80 -14.74 5.79
N GLY A 38 7.86 -14.45 6.55
CA GLY A 38 8.97 -13.59 6.14
C GLY A 38 8.87 -12.13 6.62
N GLY A 39 7.89 -11.79 7.45
CA GLY A 39 7.78 -10.49 8.11
C GLY A 39 7.61 -9.30 7.15
N ALA A 40 8.09 -8.12 7.57
CA ALA A 40 7.96 -6.88 6.79
C ALA A 40 8.60 -6.96 5.39
N SER A 41 9.64 -7.77 5.21
CA SER A 41 10.29 -7.97 3.90
C SER A 41 9.37 -8.68 2.90
N TYR A 42 8.54 -9.61 3.36
CA TYR A 42 7.53 -10.27 2.52
C TYR A 42 6.47 -9.27 2.05
N VAL A 43 6.00 -8.39 2.96
CA VAL A 43 5.04 -7.33 2.63
C VAL A 43 5.62 -6.38 1.58
N ALA A 44 6.89 -5.97 1.72
CA ALA A 44 7.56 -5.11 0.73
C ALA A 44 7.68 -5.78 -0.66
N GLY A 45 7.96 -7.09 -0.70
CA GLY A 45 7.96 -7.86 -1.95
C GLY A 45 6.57 -7.95 -2.58
N LEU A 46 5.53 -8.15 -1.77
CA LEU A 46 4.14 -8.14 -2.23
C LEU A 46 3.71 -6.79 -2.78
N THR A 47 4.11 -5.67 -2.16
CA THR A 47 3.84 -4.32 -2.67
C THR A 47 4.29 -4.17 -4.13
N GLY A 48 5.48 -4.66 -4.46
CA GLY A 48 6.02 -4.61 -5.82
C GLY A 48 5.25 -5.49 -6.83
N ARG A 49 4.70 -6.62 -6.38
CA ARG A 49 3.88 -7.51 -7.23
C ARG A 49 2.47 -6.94 -7.43
N LEU A 50 1.87 -6.38 -6.38
CA LEU A 50 0.51 -5.81 -6.39
C LEU A 50 0.38 -4.53 -7.22
N SER A 51 1.49 -3.84 -7.50
CA SER A 51 1.51 -2.69 -8.41
C SER A 51 1.48 -3.07 -9.90
N GLY A 52 1.62 -4.37 -10.22
CA GLY A 52 1.54 -4.91 -11.58
C GLY A 52 0.10 -5.07 -12.11
N PRO A 53 -0.05 -5.41 -13.41
CA PRO A 53 -1.35 -5.58 -14.06
C PRO A 53 -2.14 -6.79 -13.53
N ASP A 54 -1.47 -7.85 -13.07
CA ASP A 54 -2.06 -9.12 -12.64
C ASP A 54 -2.34 -9.18 -11.14
N ARG A 55 -2.84 -8.08 -10.57
CA ARG A 55 -3.06 -7.93 -9.12
C ARG A 55 -3.91 -9.07 -8.54
N GLU A 56 -4.96 -9.51 -9.23
CA GLU A 56 -5.86 -10.56 -8.76
C GLU A 56 -5.16 -11.92 -8.61
N ASN A 57 -4.33 -12.29 -9.60
CA ASN A 57 -3.53 -13.52 -9.52
C ASN A 57 -2.48 -13.43 -8.40
N VAL A 58 -1.85 -12.26 -8.23
CA VAL A 58 -0.91 -12.02 -7.13
C VAL A 58 -1.58 -12.18 -5.77
N ILE A 59 -2.81 -11.70 -5.59
CA ILE A 59 -3.56 -11.88 -4.34
C ILE A 59 -3.81 -13.36 -4.07
N ALA A 60 -4.30 -14.12 -5.07
CA ALA A 60 -4.55 -15.55 -4.91
C ALA A 60 -3.27 -16.34 -4.59
N GLU A 61 -2.18 -16.06 -5.30
CA GLU A 61 -0.86 -16.65 -5.03
C GLU A 61 -0.36 -16.31 -3.63
N ALA A 62 -0.49 -15.05 -3.22
CA ALA A 62 -0.08 -14.58 -1.90
C ALA A 62 -0.86 -15.24 -0.77
N ILE A 63 -2.18 -15.41 -0.93
CA ILE A 63 -3.02 -16.16 0.01
C ILE A 63 -2.50 -17.59 0.13
N ALA A 64 -2.26 -18.27 -1.00
CA ALA A 64 -1.76 -19.65 -1.00
C ALA A 64 -0.33 -19.78 -0.43
N GLU A 65 0.54 -18.78 -0.64
CA GLU A 65 1.87 -18.71 -0.02
C GLU A 65 1.79 -18.54 1.49
N ILE A 66 0.96 -17.59 1.96
CA ILE A 66 0.74 -17.35 3.38
C ILE A 66 0.17 -18.60 4.06
N HIS A 67 -0.86 -19.22 3.47
CA HIS A 67 -1.48 -20.42 4.03
C HIS A 67 -0.51 -21.62 4.11
N ARG A 68 0.43 -21.72 3.15
CA ARG A 68 1.48 -22.76 3.19
C ARG A 68 2.53 -22.49 4.26
N ALA A 69 2.89 -21.22 4.46
CA ALA A 69 3.89 -20.82 5.45
C ALA A 69 3.33 -20.80 6.89
N ASP A 70 2.07 -20.40 7.05
CA ASP A 70 1.34 -20.39 8.33
C ASP A 70 -0.12 -20.83 8.12
N PRO A 71 -0.41 -22.14 8.22
CA PRO A 71 -1.76 -22.68 8.07
C PRO A 71 -2.73 -22.25 9.18
N GLY A 72 -2.21 -21.73 10.31
CA GLY A 72 -3.01 -21.27 11.44
C GLY A 72 -3.45 -19.81 11.30
N MET A 73 -3.00 -19.11 10.26
CA MET A 73 -3.28 -17.69 10.08
C MET A 73 -4.75 -17.47 9.71
N SER A 74 -5.42 -16.60 10.47
CA SER A 74 -6.83 -16.27 10.21
C SER A 74 -7.00 -15.48 8.92
N ALA A 75 -8.18 -15.59 8.30
CA ALA A 75 -8.54 -14.82 7.12
C ALA A 75 -8.32 -13.31 7.32
N ASP A 76 -8.74 -12.76 8.47
CA ASP A 76 -8.50 -11.36 8.82
C ASP A 76 -7.01 -10.98 8.88
N ALA A 77 -6.15 -11.88 9.39
CA ALA A 77 -4.71 -11.63 9.45
C ALA A 77 -4.09 -11.62 8.04
N ILE A 78 -4.51 -12.54 7.17
CA ILE A 78 -4.11 -12.57 5.75
C ILE A 78 -4.54 -11.27 5.06
N THR A 79 -5.80 -10.88 5.25
CA THR A 79 -6.35 -9.63 4.70
C THR A 79 -5.56 -8.41 5.18
N ASN A 80 -5.19 -8.33 6.45
CA ASN A 80 -4.37 -7.24 6.99
C ASN A 80 -2.96 -7.20 6.38
N VAL A 81 -2.32 -8.35 6.14
CA VAL A 81 -1.02 -8.43 5.44
C VAL A 81 -1.13 -7.88 4.03
N LEU A 82 -2.17 -8.28 3.29
CA LEU A 82 -2.39 -7.82 1.93
C LEU A 82 -2.70 -6.32 1.87
N ILE A 83 -3.49 -5.79 2.81
CA ILE A 83 -3.76 -4.34 2.90
C ILE A 83 -2.46 -3.58 3.18
N ALA A 84 -1.63 -4.07 4.11
CA ALA A 84 -0.33 -3.47 4.40
C ALA A 84 0.58 -3.41 3.15
N ALA A 85 0.50 -4.42 2.29
CA ALA A 85 1.25 -4.46 1.03
C ALA A 85 0.67 -3.54 -0.07
N ASP A 86 -0.65 -3.35 -0.12
CA ASP A 86 -1.31 -2.50 -1.11
C ASP A 86 -1.27 -1.00 -0.77
N CYS A 87 -1.14 -0.68 0.52
CA CYS A 87 -1.10 0.68 1.04
C CYS A 87 -0.02 1.60 0.42
N PRO A 88 1.25 1.17 0.25
CA PRO A 88 2.24 2.00 -0.42
C PRO A 88 1.92 2.28 -1.90
N VAL A 89 1.23 1.35 -2.58
CA VAL A 89 0.77 1.54 -3.97
C VAL A 89 -0.29 2.63 -4.04
N ALA A 90 -1.16 2.67 -3.03
CA ALA A 90 -2.10 3.74 -2.80
C ALA A 90 -1.35 5.09 -2.69
N ALA A 91 -0.46 5.23 -1.70
CA ALA A 91 0.24 6.47 -1.39
C ALA A 91 1.02 7.09 -2.57
N ALA A 92 1.39 6.28 -3.56
CA ALA A 92 2.09 6.73 -4.77
C ALA A 92 1.18 7.47 -5.78
N LYS A 93 -0.15 7.45 -5.60
CA LYS A 93 -1.10 8.10 -6.49
C LYS A 93 -1.28 9.59 -6.14
N PRO A 94 -1.33 10.48 -7.14
CA PRO A 94 -1.43 11.93 -6.93
C PRO A 94 -2.79 12.39 -6.39
N ASP A 95 -3.82 11.56 -6.46
CA ASP A 95 -5.21 11.81 -6.03
C ASP A 95 -5.56 11.21 -4.65
N HIS A 96 -4.56 10.83 -3.84
CA HIS A 96 -4.77 10.29 -2.49
C HIS A 96 -5.48 11.28 -1.57
N THR A 97 -6.66 10.90 -1.10
CA THR A 97 -7.45 11.63 -0.08
C THR A 97 -7.89 10.63 0.97
N GLU A 98 -7.99 11.02 2.24
CA GLU A 98 -8.38 10.12 3.33
C GLU A 98 -9.68 9.34 3.04
N SER A 99 -10.63 9.94 2.35
CA SER A 99 -11.86 9.30 1.89
C SER A 99 -11.63 8.27 0.79
N ALA A 100 -10.81 8.59 -0.22
CA ALA A 100 -10.49 7.67 -1.31
C ALA A 100 -9.71 6.46 -0.79
N ASP A 101 -8.79 6.69 0.15
CA ASP A 101 -7.94 5.67 0.76
C ASP A 101 -8.78 4.67 1.54
N ARG A 102 -9.70 5.16 2.38
CA ARG A 102 -10.64 4.31 3.12
C ARG A 102 -11.56 3.53 2.20
N GLN A 103 -12.07 4.13 1.13
CA GLN A 103 -12.89 3.41 0.15
C GLN A 103 -12.10 2.32 -0.57
N ARG A 104 -10.86 2.62 -0.99
CA ARG A 104 -9.99 1.67 -1.68
C ARG A 104 -9.59 0.50 -0.78
N ILE A 105 -9.23 0.77 0.48
CA ILE A 105 -8.94 -0.28 1.48
C ILE A 105 -10.20 -1.13 1.75
N GLY A 106 -11.37 -0.50 1.87
CA GLY A 106 -12.64 -1.21 2.08
C GLY A 106 -13.02 -2.13 0.91
N GLN A 107 -12.85 -1.66 -0.33
CA GLN A 107 -13.07 -2.48 -1.54
C GLN A 107 -12.07 -3.63 -1.63
N PHE A 108 -10.80 -3.36 -1.33
CA PHE A 108 -9.77 -4.40 -1.33
C PHE A 108 -10.02 -5.47 -0.27
N ARG A 109 -10.42 -5.06 0.94
CA ARG A 109 -10.84 -5.98 2.00
C ARG A 109 -12.00 -6.87 1.55
N ALA A 110 -13.04 -6.30 0.95
CA ALA A 110 -14.16 -7.08 0.42
C ALA A 110 -13.73 -8.07 -0.68
N GLN A 111 -12.81 -7.67 -1.56
CA GLN A 111 -12.26 -8.56 -2.60
C GLN A 111 -11.49 -9.74 -1.99
N VAL A 112 -10.63 -9.49 -1.01
CA VAL A 112 -9.85 -10.54 -0.34
C VAL A 112 -10.78 -11.46 0.46
N ASP A 113 -11.74 -10.91 1.20
CA ASP A 113 -12.70 -11.70 1.98
C ASP A 113 -13.57 -12.58 1.06
N GLN A 114 -13.93 -12.10 -0.13
CA GLN A 114 -14.62 -12.90 -1.14
C GLN A 114 -13.76 -14.07 -1.62
N LEU A 115 -12.46 -13.87 -1.85
CA LEU A 115 -11.51 -14.92 -2.25
C LEU A 115 -11.22 -15.93 -1.14
N LEU A 116 -11.29 -15.51 0.13
CA LEU A 116 -11.06 -16.39 1.29
C LEU A 116 -12.33 -17.16 1.70
N GLY A 117 -13.51 -16.65 1.37
CA GLY A 117 -14.80 -17.29 1.63
C GLY A 117 -15.34 -18.16 0.49
N SER A 118 -14.61 -18.28 -0.63
CA SER A 118 -14.98 -19.12 -1.79
C SER A 118 -14.28 -20.48 -1.82
#